data_AF-A0A5C3EDR7-F1
#
_entry.id   AF-A0A5C3EDR7-F1
#
_cell.length_a   1.000
_cell.length_b   1.000
_cell.length_c   1.000
_cell.angle_alpha   90.00
_cell.angle_beta   90.00
_cell.angle_gamma   90.00
#
_symmetry.space_group_name_H-M   'P 1'
#
loop_
_entity.id
_entity.type
_entity.pdbx_description
1 polymer ?
#
loop_
_entity_poly.entity_id
_entity_poly.type
_entity_poly.pdbx_seq_one_letter_code
_entity_poly.pdbx_strand_id
1 'polypeptide(L)'
;MERNVEHSLLSMLAALESLEQEVLISKEEIGTDLLIQSEALTLKAQRALLGDLKDMSTATKIYQTISRIKTVLETRLQLDRFFSTLCRDLVQETLDCLESNKGSLRHRTDRVSIFLPNYHLREYFLKNLHDPYPSSKDKEMLARVTNASVSRISASSVGQHSALDIRKVSHWFINARRRSGWSRILRTFAKNDHAKMQLLVKTKLLSSIPPVESPSKSSSVTQTLDEVLTDTFGRQLTAAEKKEFDNEWLGLISWTKFGVKEIPQTASGEYKVFGLA
;
A
#
# COMPACT_ATOMS: atom_id res chain seq x y z
N MET A 1 45.88 45.34 -29.95
CA MET A 1 45.17 44.06 -30.17
C MET A 1 45.38 43.08 -29.02
N GLU A 2 46.58 43.01 -28.42
CA GLU A 2 46.94 42.01 -27.38
C GLU A 2 46.11 42.10 -26.07
N ARG A 3 45.89 43.30 -25.51
CA ARG A 3 45.06 43.47 -24.29
C ARG A 3 43.59 43.03 -24.42
N ASN A 4 43.06 42.98 -25.65
CA ASN A 4 41.69 42.54 -25.89
C ASN A 4 41.53 41.01 -25.80
N VAL A 5 42.60 40.24 -26.09
CA VAL A 5 42.54 38.77 -26.07
C VAL A 5 42.63 38.24 -24.64
N GLU A 6 43.52 38.79 -23.82
CA GLU A 6 43.63 38.43 -22.39
C GLU A 6 42.35 38.75 -21.61
N HIS A 7 41.77 39.94 -21.84
CA HIS A 7 40.48 40.30 -21.24
C HIS A 7 39.34 39.38 -21.71
N SER A 8 39.42 38.85 -22.94
CA SER A 8 38.44 37.92 -23.48
C SER A 8 38.51 36.53 -22.82
N LEU A 9 39.72 36.03 -22.52
CA LEU A 9 39.92 34.74 -21.87
C LEU A 9 39.53 34.76 -20.38
N LEU A 10 39.84 35.83 -19.65
CA LEU A 10 39.44 35.98 -18.25
C LEU A 10 37.92 36.08 -18.10
N SER A 11 37.26 36.85 -18.99
CA SER A 11 35.79 36.93 -19.02
C SER A 11 35.14 35.58 -19.33
N MET A 12 35.78 34.77 -20.17
CA MET A 12 35.30 33.44 -20.52
C MET A 12 35.48 32.43 -19.37
N LEU A 13 36.62 32.47 -18.68
CA LEU A 13 36.84 31.67 -17.48
C LEU A 13 35.77 31.97 -16.42
N ALA A 14 35.50 33.26 -16.16
CA ALA A 14 34.45 33.67 -15.23
C ALA A 14 33.05 33.17 -15.64
N ALA A 15 32.73 33.20 -16.94
CA ALA A 15 31.47 32.67 -17.45
C ALA A 15 31.36 31.14 -17.28
N LEU A 16 32.46 30.41 -17.49
CA LEU A 16 32.52 28.95 -17.27
C LEU A 16 32.42 28.61 -15.79
N GLU A 17 33.11 29.32 -14.91
CA GLU A 17 33.02 29.12 -13.46
C GLU A 17 31.61 29.43 -12.93
N SER A 18 30.96 30.47 -13.45
CA SER A 18 29.55 30.78 -13.14
C SER A 18 28.62 29.64 -13.57
N LEU A 19 28.79 29.12 -14.79
CA LEU A 19 28.01 27.99 -15.29
C LEU A 19 28.26 26.73 -14.45
N GLU A 20 29.51 26.48 -14.04
CA GLU A 20 29.83 25.36 -13.17
C GLU A 20 29.05 25.44 -11.84
N GLN A 21 29.01 26.61 -11.21
CA GLN A 21 28.24 26.79 -9.98
C GLN A 21 26.74 26.58 -10.20
N GLU A 22 26.20 27.07 -11.32
CA GLU A 22 24.79 26.87 -11.67
C GLU A 22 24.46 25.39 -11.85
N VAL A 23 25.33 24.64 -12.54
CA VAL A 23 25.19 23.18 -12.74
C VAL A 23 25.29 22.41 -11.42
N LEU A 24 26.12 22.87 -10.46
CA LEU A 24 26.28 22.23 -9.16
C LEU A 24 25.14 22.54 -8.18
N ILE A 25 24.58 23.75 -8.22
CA ILE A 25 23.56 24.22 -7.28
C ILE A 25 22.15 23.87 -7.76
N SER A 26 21.93 23.78 -9.07
CA SER A 26 20.61 23.50 -9.63
C SER A 26 20.05 22.17 -9.12
N LYS A 27 18.95 22.26 -8.36
CA LYS A 27 18.18 21.12 -7.84
C LYS A 27 17.13 20.62 -8.84
N GLU A 28 16.88 21.37 -9.89
CA GLU A 28 15.91 21.04 -10.93
C GLU A 28 16.54 20.09 -11.96
N GLU A 29 15.70 19.41 -12.73
CA GLU A 29 16.11 18.60 -13.87
C GLU A 29 17.03 19.44 -14.78
N ILE A 30 18.08 18.85 -15.37
CA ILE A 30 18.96 19.62 -16.26
C ILE A 30 18.12 20.09 -17.44
N GLY A 31 17.72 21.36 -17.41
CA GLY A 31 17.04 22.00 -18.52
C GLY A 31 17.90 21.91 -19.77
N THR A 32 17.26 21.72 -20.91
CA THR A 32 17.91 21.75 -22.24
C THR A 32 18.76 23.00 -22.42
N ASP A 33 18.38 24.09 -21.75
CA ASP A 33 19.04 25.39 -21.80
C ASP A 33 20.46 25.36 -21.22
N LEU A 34 20.69 24.66 -20.10
CA LEU A 34 22.02 24.52 -19.49
C LEU A 34 22.96 23.70 -20.36
N LEU A 35 22.43 22.68 -21.04
CA LEU A 35 23.19 21.86 -21.98
C LEU A 35 23.61 22.70 -23.20
N ILE A 36 22.66 23.42 -23.80
CA ILE A 36 22.91 24.32 -24.93
C ILE A 36 23.92 25.40 -24.57
N GLN A 37 23.79 26.00 -23.38
CA GLN A 37 24.70 27.04 -22.88
C GLN A 37 26.12 26.48 -22.65
N SER A 38 26.23 25.28 -22.09
CA SER A 38 27.51 24.59 -21.88
C SER A 38 28.23 24.28 -23.21
N GLU A 39 27.51 23.76 -24.20
CA GLU A 39 28.06 23.46 -25.52
C GLU A 39 28.50 24.73 -26.24
N ALA A 40 27.68 25.79 -26.20
CA ALA A 40 28.00 27.07 -26.81
C ALA A 40 29.26 27.72 -26.20
N LEU A 41 29.38 27.71 -24.86
CA LEU A 41 30.54 28.25 -24.16
C LEU A 41 31.80 27.41 -24.38
N THR A 42 31.66 26.08 -24.42
CA THR A 42 32.76 25.16 -24.72
C THR A 42 33.31 25.37 -26.13
N LEU A 43 32.44 25.50 -27.13
CA LEU A 43 32.85 25.81 -28.51
C LEU A 43 33.51 27.18 -28.63
N LYS A 44 32.98 28.19 -27.92
CA LYS A 44 33.57 29.53 -27.88
C LYS A 44 34.97 29.50 -27.26
N ALA A 45 35.16 28.70 -26.22
CA ALA A 45 36.46 28.50 -25.58
C ALA A 45 37.46 27.78 -26.47
N GLN A 46 37.07 26.69 -27.12
CA GLN A 46 37.94 25.98 -28.05
C GLN A 46 38.42 26.88 -29.20
N ARG A 47 37.54 27.74 -29.74
CA ARG A 47 37.93 28.71 -30.79
C ARG A 47 38.89 29.78 -30.29
N ALA A 48 38.68 30.29 -29.07
CA ALA A 48 39.57 31.30 -28.48
C ALA A 48 40.95 30.71 -28.15
N LEU A 49 41.01 29.42 -27.81
CA LEU A 49 42.24 28.70 -27.48
C LEU A 49 43.03 28.21 -28.70
N LEU A 50 42.44 28.25 -29.90
CA LEU A 50 43.15 27.97 -31.17
C LEU A 50 44.01 29.15 -31.66
N GLY A 51 43.94 30.31 -31.00
CA GLY A 51 44.83 31.45 -31.25
C GLY A 51 46.20 31.31 -30.57
N ASP A 52 47.13 32.24 -30.84
CA ASP A 52 48.47 32.28 -30.24
C ASP A 52 48.40 32.60 -28.73
N LEU A 53 48.44 31.55 -27.90
CA LEU A 53 48.25 31.62 -26.45
C LEU A 53 49.56 31.89 -25.72
N LYS A 54 49.74 33.12 -25.23
CA LYS A 54 50.84 33.49 -24.32
C LYS A 54 50.59 33.09 -22.86
N ASP A 55 49.31 33.01 -22.44
CA ASP A 55 48.92 32.65 -21.07
C ASP A 55 48.40 31.19 -20.98
N MET A 56 49.36 30.28 -20.80
CA MET A 56 49.09 28.85 -20.62
C MET A 56 48.37 28.51 -19.31
N SER A 57 48.45 29.37 -18.30
CA SER A 57 47.81 29.14 -16.99
C SER A 57 46.30 29.30 -17.09
N THR A 58 45.84 30.40 -17.71
CA THR A 58 44.41 30.64 -17.94
C THR A 58 43.82 29.62 -18.92
N ALA A 59 44.56 29.26 -19.97
CA ALA A 59 44.15 28.20 -20.89
C ALA A 59 43.93 26.86 -20.17
N THR A 60 44.86 26.46 -19.30
CA THR A 60 44.75 25.22 -18.52
C THR A 60 43.52 25.23 -17.61
N LYS A 61 43.26 26.36 -16.92
CA LYS A 61 42.07 26.51 -16.08
C LYS A 61 40.78 26.38 -16.88
N ILE A 62 40.70 27.01 -18.05
CA ILE A 62 39.53 26.90 -18.95
C ILE A 62 39.29 25.44 -19.33
N TYR A 63 40.33 24.69 -19.72
CA TYR A 63 40.20 23.26 -20.03
C TYR A 63 39.71 22.44 -18.84
N GLN A 64 40.25 22.70 -17.65
CA GLN A 64 39.84 22.00 -16.42
C GLN A 64 38.37 22.28 -16.07
N THR A 65 37.94 23.54 -16.14
CA THR A 65 36.55 23.93 -15.85
C THR A 65 35.58 23.31 -16.86
N ILE A 66 35.91 23.31 -18.15
CA ILE A 66 35.11 22.62 -19.19
C ILE A 66 35.00 21.12 -18.89
N SER A 67 36.12 20.46 -18.56
CA SER A 67 36.13 19.03 -18.25
C SER A 67 35.25 18.70 -17.04
N ARG A 68 35.28 19.55 -16.00
CA ARG A 68 34.46 19.39 -14.80
C ARG A 68 32.98 19.55 -15.12
N ILE A 69 32.58 20.61 -15.82
CA ILE A 69 31.20 20.85 -16.24
C ILE A 69 30.68 19.66 -17.04
N LYS A 70 31.46 19.19 -18.03
CA LYS A 70 31.07 18.03 -18.86
C LYS A 70 30.85 16.77 -18.03
N THR A 71 31.76 16.47 -17.11
CA THR A 71 31.66 15.28 -16.25
C THR A 71 30.42 15.32 -15.36
N VAL A 72 30.13 16.49 -14.77
CA VAL A 72 28.94 16.66 -13.91
C VAL A 72 27.65 16.52 -14.70
N LEU A 73 27.55 17.16 -15.88
CA LEU A 73 26.38 17.06 -16.76
C LEU A 73 26.15 15.62 -17.22
N GLU A 74 27.19 14.92 -17.67
CA GLU A 74 27.09 13.51 -18.09
C GLU A 74 26.62 12.61 -16.94
N THR A 75 27.16 12.81 -15.73
CA THR A 75 26.79 12.03 -14.55
C THR A 75 25.33 12.25 -14.17
N ARG A 76 24.88 13.51 -14.15
CA ARG A 76 23.49 13.86 -13.85
C ARG A 76 22.52 13.27 -14.89
N LEU A 77 22.83 13.39 -16.18
CA LEU A 77 22.04 12.77 -17.25
C LEU A 77 21.94 11.25 -17.11
N GLN A 78 23.02 10.58 -16.69
CA GLN A 78 23.00 9.15 -16.41
C GLN A 78 22.07 8.83 -15.22
N LEU A 79 22.17 9.59 -14.13
CA LEU A 79 21.30 9.42 -12.95
C LEU A 79 19.82 9.61 -13.31
N ASP A 80 19.48 10.63 -14.10
CA ASP A 80 18.11 10.87 -14.54
C ASP A 80 17.56 9.72 -15.38
N ARG A 81 18.40 9.15 -16.27
CA ARG A 81 18.03 7.95 -17.05
C ARG A 81 17.84 6.71 -16.18
N PHE A 82 18.71 6.50 -15.19
CA PHE A 82 18.58 5.39 -14.25
C PHE A 82 17.33 5.54 -13.39
N PHE A 83 17.07 6.73 -12.86
CA PHE A 83 15.88 7.02 -12.07
C PHE A 83 14.61 6.82 -12.89
N SER A 84 14.57 7.37 -14.10
CA SER A 84 13.43 7.18 -15.03
C SER A 84 13.18 5.71 -15.34
N THR A 85 14.25 4.93 -15.53
CA THR A 85 14.15 3.48 -15.76
C THR A 85 13.61 2.77 -14.53
N LEU A 86 14.16 3.05 -13.35
CA LEU A 86 13.72 2.45 -12.09
C LEU A 86 12.25 2.77 -11.79
N CYS A 87 11.81 4.01 -12.02
CA CYS A 87 10.41 4.39 -11.87
C CYS A 87 9.51 3.63 -12.84
N ARG A 88 9.89 3.53 -14.12
CA ARG A 88 9.14 2.75 -15.11
C ARG A 88 9.07 1.28 -14.73
N ASP A 89 10.18 0.69 -14.32
CA ASP A 89 10.26 -0.73 -13.96
C ASP A 89 9.43 -1.02 -12.71
N LEU A 90 9.48 -0.15 -11.70
CA LEU A 90 8.64 -0.26 -10.50
C LEU A 90 7.15 -0.13 -10.81
N VAL A 91 6.77 0.82 -11.67
CA VAL A 91 5.38 0.98 -12.13
C VAL A 91 4.94 -0.27 -12.89
N GLN A 92 5.78 -0.78 -13.79
CA GLN A 92 5.47 -1.98 -14.56
C GLN A 92 5.34 -3.21 -13.65
N GLU A 93 6.27 -3.42 -12.71
CA GLU A 93 6.20 -4.51 -11.74
C GLU A 93 4.95 -4.43 -10.87
N THR A 94 4.57 -3.21 -10.46
CA THR A 94 3.34 -2.97 -9.71
C THR A 94 2.11 -3.30 -10.55
N LEU A 95 2.09 -2.88 -11.81
CA LEU A 95 1.02 -3.21 -12.76
C LEU A 95 0.95 -4.71 -13.00
N ASP A 96 2.06 -5.38 -13.28
CA ASP A 96 2.14 -6.82 -13.50
C ASP A 96 1.70 -7.61 -12.25
N CYS A 97 2.04 -7.13 -11.04
CA CYS A 97 1.53 -7.66 -9.79
C CYS A 97 0.01 -7.49 -9.68
N LEU A 98 -0.53 -6.33 -10.07
CA LEU A 98 -1.97 -6.10 -10.09
C LEU A 98 -2.68 -6.97 -11.13
N GLU A 99 -2.12 -7.14 -12.32
CA GLU A 99 -2.68 -7.94 -13.42
C GLU A 99 -2.60 -9.44 -13.16
N SER A 100 -1.47 -9.92 -12.66
CA SER A 100 -1.32 -11.29 -12.16
C SER A 100 -2.30 -11.58 -11.01
N ASN A 101 -2.66 -10.55 -10.24
CA ASN A 101 -3.72 -10.63 -9.24
C ASN A 101 -5.13 -10.49 -9.83
N LYS A 102 -5.37 -10.00 -11.07
CA LYS A 102 -6.73 -9.89 -11.67
C LYS A 102 -7.42 -11.25 -11.84
N GLY A 103 -6.66 -12.31 -12.14
CA GLY A 103 -7.18 -13.69 -12.14
C GLY A 103 -7.55 -14.22 -10.75
N SER A 104 -6.89 -13.71 -9.69
CA SER A 104 -7.16 -14.05 -8.29
C SER A 104 -8.09 -13.05 -7.57
N LEU A 105 -8.39 -11.89 -8.17
CA LEU A 105 -9.11 -10.77 -7.55
C LEU A 105 -10.61 -11.03 -7.44
N ARG A 106 -11.17 -11.92 -8.27
CA ARG A 106 -12.54 -12.41 -8.06
C ARG A 106 -12.71 -13.24 -6.77
N HIS A 107 -11.62 -13.60 -6.08
CA HIS A 107 -11.63 -14.31 -4.79
C HIS A 107 -10.88 -13.61 -3.65
N ARG A 108 -10.33 -12.39 -3.84
CA ARG A 108 -9.43 -11.76 -2.85
C ARG A 108 -10.02 -10.62 -2.02
N THR A 109 -11.19 -10.08 -2.34
CA THR A 109 -11.87 -9.12 -1.44
C THR A 109 -12.27 -9.75 -0.10
N ASP A 110 -12.14 -11.07 0.05
CA ASP A 110 -12.42 -11.83 1.28
C ASP A 110 -11.22 -12.26 2.13
N ARG A 111 -9.98 -12.03 1.69
CA ARG A 111 -8.81 -12.51 2.45
C ARG A 111 -8.28 -11.45 3.42
N VAL A 112 -8.09 -11.83 4.68
CA VAL A 112 -7.34 -11.06 5.69
C VAL A 112 -5.93 -10.79 5.16
N SER A 113 -5.40 -9.58 5.35
CA SER A 113 -4.02 -9.29 4.97
C SER A 113 -3.05 -10.19 5.77
N ILE A 114 -2.16 -10.86 5.05
CA ILE A 114 -1.13 -11.77 5.57
C ILE A 114 -0.15 -11.06 6.51
N PHE A 115 -0.05 -9.73 6.39
CA PHE A 115 0.82 -8.88 7.21
C PHE A 115 0.17 -8.44 8.53
N LEU A 116 -1.09 -8.79 8.78
CA LEU A 116 -1.75 -8.42 10.02
C LEU A 116 -1.27 -9.29 11.19
N PRO A 117 -1.07 -8.68 12.38
CA PRO A 117 -0.84 -9.45 13.60
C PRO A 117 -1.96 -10.47 13.81
N ASN A 118 -1.58 -11.69 14.13
CA ASN A 118 -2.51 -12.82 14.34
C ASN A 118 -3.34 -13.18 13.10
N TYR A 119 -2.77 -13.05 11.89
CA TYR A 119 -3.38 -13.44 10.61
C TYR A 119 -4.16 -14.76 10.69
N HIS A 120 -3.54 -15.83 11.17
CA HIS A 120 -4.17 -17.16 11.24
C HIS A 120 -5.37 -17.21 12.20
N LEU A 121 -5.35 -16.44 13.29
CA LEU A 121 -6.50 -16.36 14.21
C LEU A 121 -7.67 -15.64 13.53
N ARG A 122 -7.39 -14.55 12.81
CA ARG A 122 -8.39 -13.78 12.05
C ARG A 122 -8.98 -14.60 10.90
N GLU A 123 -8.14 -15.33 10.17
CA GLU A 123 -8.56 -16.22 9.10
C GLU A 123 -9.50 -17.31 9.62
N TYR A 124 -9.15 -17.95 10.74
CA TYR A 124 -10.02 -18.93 11.40
C TYR A 124 -11.35 -18.31 11.82
N PHE A 125 -11.31 -17.11 12.41
CA PHE A 125 -12.51 -16.39 12.85
C PHE A 125 -13.47 -16.11 11.68
N LEU A 126 -12.95 -15.66 10.53
CA LEU A 126 -13.76 -15.43 9.33
C LEU A 126 -14.39 -16.72 8.77
N LYS A 127 -13.62 -17.81 8.71
CA LYS A 127 -14.13 -19.10 8.22
C LYS A 127 -15.22 -19.67 9.13
N ASN A 128 -15.16 -19.36 10.42
CA ASN A 128 -16.06 -19.88 11.44
C ASN A 128 -16.96 -18.77 12.02
N LEU A 129 -17.39 -17.78 11.22
CA LEU A 129 -18.27 -16.71 11.69
C LEU A 129 -19.62 -17.20 12.24
N HIS A 130 -20.08 -18.39 11.86
CA HIS A 130 -21.29 -18.97 12.44
C HIS A 130 -21.06 -19.52 13.86
N ASP A 131 -19.84 -19.98 14.15
CA ASP A 131 -19.44 -20.54 15.44
C ASP A 131 -17.93 -20.31 15.73
N PRO A 132 -17.53 -19.10 16.16
CA PRO A 132 -16.12 -18.75 16.37
C PRO A 132 -15.61 -19.22 17.74
N TYR A 133 -15.83 -20.49 18.04
CA TYR A 133 -15.40 -21.19 19.26
C TYR A 133 -14.46 -22.34 18.89
N PRO A 134 -13.15 -22.07 18.68
CA PRO A 134 -12.20 -23.12 18.32
C PRO A 134 -12.14 -24.20 19.40
N SER A 135 -12.04 -25.47 18.97
CA SER A 135 -11.82 -26.60 19.88
C SER A 135 -10.43 -26.55 20.53
N SER A 136 -10.16 -27.36 21.54
CA SER A 136 -8.81 -27.45 22.14
C SER A 136 -7.73 -27.79 21.09
N LYS A 137 -8.05 -28.71 20.17
CA LYS A 137 -7.17 -29.09 19.06
C LYS A 137 -6.93 -27.93 18.09
N ASP A 138 -7.97 -27.15 17.79
CA ASP A 138 -7.84 -25.98 16.91
C ASP A 138 -6.98 -24.90 17.57
N LYS A 139 -7.14 -24.66 18.87
CA LYS A 139 -6.32 -23.69 19.61
C LYS A 139 -4.83 -24.07 19.58
N GLU A 140 -4.50 -25.34 19.77
CA GLU A 140 -3.13 -25.85 19.65
C GLU A 140 -2.58 -25.71 18.23
N MET A 141 -3.38 -26.04 17.22
CA MET A 141 -3.00 -25.84 15.82
C MET A 141 -2.72 -24.37 15.53
N LEU A 142 -3.64 -23.48 15.93
CA LEU A 142 -3.53 -22.04 15.68
C LEU A 142 -2.33 -21.41 16.38
N ALA A 143 -2.04 -21.81 17.62
CA ALA A 143 -0.84 -21.39 18.34
C ALA A 143 0.43 -21.80 17.58
N ARG A 144 0.52 -23.07 17.15
CA ARG A 144 1.68 -23.60 16.40
C ARG A 144 1.88 -22.87 15.08
N VAL A 145 0.82 -22.75 14.27
CA VAL A 145 0.91 -22.11 12.95
C VAL A 145 1.23 -20.62 13.06
N THR A 146 0.64 -19.91 14.02
CA THR A 146 0.92 -18.48 14.25
C THR A 146 2.34 -18.24 14.75
N ASN A 147 2.86 -19.07 15.65
CA ASN A 147 4.25 -18.95 16.10
C ASN A 147 5.22 -19.25 14.95
N ALA A 148 4.95 -20.28 14.14
CA ALA A 148 5.78 -20.64 13.00
C ALA A 148 5.79 -19.58 11.87
N SER A 149 4.71 -18.80 11.72
CA SER A 149 4.68 -17.67 10.80
C SER A 149 5.48 -16.47 11.34
N VAL A 150 5.39 -16.19 12.64
CA VAL A 150 6.14 -15.08 13.28
C VAL A 150 7.65 -15.37 13.24
N SER A 151 8.09 -16.59 13.54
CA SER A 151 9.52 -16.96 13.47
C SER A 151 10.12 -16.81 12.06
N ARG A 152 9.31 -16.94 11.00
CA ARG A 152 9.77 -16.74 9.61
C ARG A 152 9.89 -15.27 9.22
N ILE A 153 9.09 -14.40 9.83
CA ILE A 153 9.06 -12.96 9.53
C ILE A 153 10.07 -12.20 10.42
N SER A 154 10.30 -12.65 11.66
CA SER A 154 11.18 -12.00 12.64
C SER A 154 12.67 -12.34 12.51
N ALA A 155 13.12 -13.00 11.45
CA ALA A 155 14.55 -13.16 11.16
C ALA A 155 15.27 -11.81 10.93
N SER A 156 14.51 -10.72 10.76
CA SER A 156 15.02 -9.37 10.46
C SER A 156 14.55 -8.27 11.43
N SER A 157 13.86 -8.58 12.53
CA SER A 157 13.42 -7.56 13.50
C SER A 157 13.59 -7.97 14.96
N VAL A 158 14.37 -7.15 15.67
CA VAL A 158 14.64 -7.19 17.11
C VAL A 158 13.35 -6.82 17.86
N GLY A 159 12.48 -7.80 18.06
CA GLY A 159 11.25 -7.65 18.81
C GLY A 159 10.85 -9.00 19.39
N GLN A 160 11.05 -9.16 20.69
CA GLN A 160 10.81 -10.40 21.43
C GLN A 160 9.30 -10.67 21.54
N HIS A 161 8.67 -11.09 20.44
CA HIS A 161 7.28 -11.55 20.47
C HIS A 161 7.20 -12.85 21.27
N SER A 162 6.71 -12.75 22.50
CA SER A 162 6.47 -13.92 23.36
C SER A 162 5.56 -14.93 22.65
N ALA A 163 5.99 -16.19 22.59
CA ALA A 163 5.25 -17.25 21.92
C ALA A 163 3.78 -17.30 22.36
N LEU A 164 2.91 -17.56 21.39
CA LEU A 164 1.47 -17.64 21.56
C LEU A 164 1.12 -19.01 22.17
N ASP A 165 0.54 -18.98 23.37
CA ASP A 165 0.04 -20.16 24.12
C ASP A 165 -1.49 -20.28 23.92
N ILE A 166 -2.06 -21.46 24.16
CA ILE A 166 -3.49 -21.79 24.11
C ILE A 166 -4.33 -20.78 24.92
N ARG A 167 -3.81 -20.32 26.07
CA ARG A 167 -4.46 -19.28 26.89
C ARG A 167 -4.57 -17.95 26.16
N LYS A 168 -3.49 -17.52 25.48
CA LYS A 168 -3.48 -16.30 24.67
C LYS A 168 -4.40 -16.42 23.45
N VAL A 169 -4.45 -17.59 22.80
CA VAL A 169 -5.43 -17.88 21.74
C VAL A 169 -6.85 -17.72 22.29
N SER A 170 -7.14 -18.33 23.44
CA SER A 170 -8.48 -18.26 24.06
C SER A 170 -8.88 -16.82 24.38
N HIS A 171 -7.98 -16.03 24.98
CA HIS A 171 -8.22 -14.60 25.24
C HIS A 171 -8.44 -13.80 23.95
N TRP A 172 -7.69 -14.12 22.89
CA TRP A 172 -7.87 -13.46 21.60
C TRP A 172 -9.27 -13.70 21.04
N PHE A 173 -9.77 -14.96 21.03
CA PHE A 173 -11.11 -15.27 20.53
C PHE A 173 -12.23 -14.65 21.38
N ILE A 174 -12.07 -14.61 22.70
CA ILE A 174 -13.01 -13.90 23.59
C ILE A 174 -13.09 -12.41 23.22
N ASN A 175 -11.94 -11.77 23.05
CA ASN A 175 -11.90 -10.36 22.66
C ASN A 175 -12.42 -10.13 21.25
N ALA A 176 -12.11 -11.03 20.31
CA ALA A 176 -12.57 -10.94 18.93
C ALA A 176 -14.11 -10.98 18.85
N ARG A 177 -14.76 -11.93 19.52
CA ARG A 177 -16.24 -12.00 19.54
C ARG A 177 -16.87 -10.74 20.14
N ARG A 178 -16.26 -10.19 21.20
CA ARG A 178 -16.76 -8.98 21.88
C ARG A 178 -16.57 -7.71 21.05
N ARG A 179 -15.38 -7.50 20.47
CA ARG A 179 -14.99 -6.26 19.79
C ARG A 179 -15.49 -6.16 18.36
N SER A 180 -15.60 -7.30 17.66
CA SER A 180 -16.13 -7.34 16.30
C SER A 180 -17.64 -7.07 16.20
N GLY A 181 -18.38 -7.14 17.32
CA GLY A 181 -19.85 -7.06 17.29
C GLY A 181 -20.53 -8.40 17.04
N TRP A 182 -19.78 -9.50 16.86
CA TRP A 182 -20.32 -10.85 16.67
C TRP A 182 -21.36 -11.23 17.74
N SER A 183 -21.04 -11.01 19.02
CA SER A 183 -21.98 -11.32 20.12
C SER A 183 -23.25 -10.47 20.09
N ARG A 184 -23.19 -9.24 19.55
CA ARG A 184 -24.39 -8.40 19.36
C ARG A 184 -25.25 -8.97 18.25
N ILE A 185 -24.64 -9.40 17.15
CA ILE A 185 -25.36 -10.03 16.04
C ILE A 185 -26.09 -11.30 16.50
N LEU A 186 -25.38 -12.18 17.21
CA LEU A 186 -25.96 -13.40 17.77
C LEU A 186 -27.17 -13.09 18.68
N ARG A 187 -27.03 -12.13 19.59
CA ARG A 187 -28.07 -11.80 20.56
C ARG A 187 -29.29 -11.12 19.93
N THR A 188 -29.05 -10.15 19.06
CA THR A 188 -30.11 -9.29 18.51
C THR A 188 -30.80 -9.91 17.32
N PHE A 189 -30.02 -10.40 16.35
CA PHE A 189 -30.53 -10.85 15.04
C PHE A 189 -30.66 -12.37 14.92
N ALA A 190 -29.95 -13.14 15.75
CA ALA A 190 -30.11 -14.60 15.82
C ALA A 190 -30.78 -15.07 17.12
N LYS A 191 -31.15 -14.17 18.05
CA LYS A 191 -31.82 -14.49 19.33
C LYS A 191 -31.09 -15.54 20.19
N ASN A 192 -29.76 -15.53 20.15
CA ASN A 192 -28.88 -16.54 20.78
C ASN A 192 -28.99 -17.96 20.21
N ASP A 193 -29.58 -18.11 19.03
CA ASP A 193 -29.68 -19.39 18.31
C ASP A 193 -28.52 -19.52 17.30
N HIS A 194 -27.66 -20.52 17.52
CA HIS A 194 -26.52 -20.80 16.65
C HIS A 194 -26.92 -21.31 15.26
N ALA A 195 -28.05 -22.00 15.13
CA ALA A 195 -28.55 -22.44 13.82
C ALA A 195 -29.01 -21.23 12.99
N LYS A 196 -29.69 -20.27 13.63
CA LYS A 196 -30.06 -18.99 12.98
C LYS A 196 -28.83 -18.16 12.63
N MET A 197 -27.83 -18.12 13.50
CA MET A 197 -26.56 -17.45 13.19
C MET A 197 -25.87 -18.08 11.98
N GLN A 198 -25.88 -19.42 11.89
CA GLN A 198 -25.35 -20.12 10.73
C GLN A 198 -26.10 -19.78 9.45
N LEU A 199 -27.44 -19.71 9.52
CA LEU A 199 -28.28 -19.35 8.38
C LEU A 199 -28.01 -17.90 7.94
N LEU A 200 -27.97 -16.94 8.86
CA LEU A 200 -27.65 -15.52 8.59
C LEU A 200 -26.28 -15.35 7.93
N VAL A 201 -25.26 -16.04 8.45
CA VAL A 201 -23.91 -15.98 7.89
C VAL A 201 -23.89 -16.57 6.48
N LYS A 202 -24.52 -17.73 6.26
CA LYS A 202 -24.62 -18.36 4.93
C LYS A 202 -25.35 -17.47 3.93
N THR A 203 -26.53 -16.95 4.27
CA THR A 203 -27.33 -16.11 3.36
C THR A 203 -26.63 -14.80 3.05
N LYS A 204 -25.97 -14.17 4.04
CA LYS A 204 -25.25 -12.92 3.82
C LYS A 204 -24.01 -13.10 2.94
N LEU A 205 -23.24 -14.17 3.16
CA LEU A 205 -22.10 -14.53 2.31
C LEU A 205 -22.54 -14.83 0.88
N LEU A 206 -23.64 -15.57 0.69
CA LEU A 206 -24.20 -15.85 -0.64
C LEU A 206 -24.72 -14.59 -1.34
N SER A 207 -25.37 -13.68 -0.61
CA SER A 207 -25.87 -12.40 -1.17
C SER A 207 -24.76 -11.42 -1.57
N SER A 208 -23.53 -11.63 -1.09
CA SER A 208 -22.36 -10.81 -1.40
C SER A 208 -21.64 -11.28 -2.68
N ILE A 209 -22.07 -12.41 -3.27
CA ILE A 209 -21.63 -12.91 -4.57
C ILE A 209 -22.59 -12.32 -5.62
N PRO A 210 -22.12 -11.50 -6.58
CA PRO A 210 -22.99 -11.00 -7.64
C PRO A 210 -23.63 -12.18 -8.39
N PRO A 211 -24.88 -12.08 -8.84
CA PRO A 211 -25.49 -13.14 -9.64
C PRO A 211 -24.66 -13.30 -10.91
N VAL A 212 -23.90 -14.38 -10.99
CA VAL A 212 -23.36 -14.85 -12.26
C VAL A 212 -24.56 -15.42 -13.00
N GLU A 213 -25.01 -14.73 -14.03
CA GLU A 213 -26.00 -15.24 -14.97
C GLU A 213 -25.52 -16.61 -15.48
N SER A 214 -26.08 -17.67 -14.92
CA SER A 214 -25.93 -19.04 -15.40
C SER A 214 -27.34 -19.61 -15.52
N PRO A 215 -27.78 -20.01 -16.72
CA PRO A 215 -29.10 -20.57 -16.91
C PRO A 215 -29.06 -22.05 -16.52
N SER A 216 -29.29 -22.36 -15.25
CA SER A 216 -29.52 -23.73 -14.84
C SER A 216 -30.53 -23.81 -13.71
N LYS A 217 -31.70 -24.34 -14.07
CA LYS A 217 -32.82 -24.71 -13.19
C LYS A 217 -32.33 -25.69 -12.11
N SER A 218 -32.15 -25.19 -10.89
CA SER A 218 -32.29 -26.02 -9.70
C SER A 218 -33.07 -25.22 -8.66
N SER A 219 -34.30 -25.67 -8.42
CA SER A 219 -35.20 -25.15 -7.40
C SER A 219 -34.66 -25.47 -6.00
N SER A 220 -33.71 -24.68 -5.51
CA SER A 220 -33.51 -24.50 -4.08
C SER A 220 -34.01 -23.10 -3.76
N VAL A 221 -35.08 -22.99 -2.97
CA VAL A 221 -35.55 -21.72 -2.42
C VAL A 221 -34.41 -21.14 -1.61
N THR A 222 -33.61 -20.26 -2.22
CA THR A 222 -32.58 -19.50 -1.52
C THR A 222 -33.32 -18.50 -0.67
N GLN A 223 -33.52 -18.82 0.62
CA GLN A 223 -34.10 -17.89 1.57
C GLN A 223 -33.34 -16.57 1.51
N THR A 224 -34.04 -15.50 1.17
CA THR A 224 -33.47 -14.16 1.14
C THR A 224 -33.08 -13.76 2.56
N LEU A 225 -32.02 -12.95 2.74
CA LEU A 225 -31.64 -12.42 4.06
C LEU A 225 -32.84 -11.78 4.79
N ASP A 226 -33.69 -11.08 4.04
CA ASP A 226 -34.92 -10.47 4.54
C ASP A 226 -35.92 -11.49 5.08
N GLU A 227 -36.01 -12.70 4.49
CA GLU A 227 -36.87 -13.78 4.98
C GLU A 227 -36.33 -14.35 6.29
N VAL A 228 -35.02 -14.58 6.39
CA VAL A 228 -34.37 -15.09 7.62
C VAL A 228 -34.51 -14.10 8.77
N LEU A 229 -34.33 -12.82 8.48
CA LEU A 229 -34.53 -11.77 9.47
C LEU A 229 -36.02 -11.68 9.84
N THR A 230 -36.94 -11.67 8.88
CA THR A 230 -38.40 -11.61 9.15
C THR A 230 -38.86 -12.78 10.03
N ASP A 231 -38.40 -14.00 9.75
CA ASP A 231 -38.64 -15.19 10.58
C ASP A 231 -38.13 -14.99 12.02
N THR A 232 -36.95 -14.38 12.17
CA THR A 232 -36.35 -14.17 13.50
C THR A 232 -37.09 -13.13 14.34
N PHE A 233 -37.67 -12.11 13.72
CA PHE A 233 -38.43 -11.07 14.42
C PHE A 233 -39.93 -11.38 14.49
N GLY A 234 -40.43 -12.38 13.76
CA GLY A 234 -41.86 -12.68 13.64
C GLY A 234 -42.68 -11.56 12.99
N ARG A 235 -42.00 -10.60 12.35
CA ARG A 235 -42.59 -9.44 11.67
C ARG A 235 -41.64 -8.91 10.62
N GLN A 236 -42.17 -8.13 9.68
CA GLN A 236 -41.34 -7.40 8.74
C GLN A 236 -40.41 -6.43 9.50
N LEU A 237 -39.13 -6.41 9.10
CA LEU A 237 -38.15 -5.49 9.66
C LEU A 237 -38.38 -4.08 9.14
N THR A 238 -38.23 -3.11 10.03
CA THR A 238 -38.16 -1.70 9.64
C THR A 238 -36.86 -1.42 8.86
N ALA A 239 -36.86 -0.37 8.03
CA ALA A 239 -35.66 0.05 7.32
C ALA A 239 -34.49 0.37 8.27
N ALA A 240 -34.79 0.86 9.48
CA ALA A 240 -33.81 1.14 10.52
C ALA A 240 -33.13 -0.13 11.04
N GLU A 241 -33.88 -1.21 11.27
CA GLU A 241 -33.35 -2.48 11.77
C GLU A 241 -32.49 -3.21 10.73
N LYS A 242 -32.89 -3.14 9.45
CA LYS A 242 -32.07 -3.67 8.35
C LYS A 242 -30.74 -2.93 8.25
N LYS A 243 -30.78 -1.58 8.33
CA LYS A 243 -29.57 -0.75 8.34
C LYS A 243 -28.70 -1.05 9.55
N GLU A 244 -29.29 -1.27 10.72
CA GLU A 244 -28.53 -1.66 11.92
C GLU A 244 -27.83 -3.00 11.75
N PHE A 245 -28.50 -4.01 11.18
CA PHE A 245 -27.87 -5.29 10.85
C PHE A 245 -26.69 -5.12 9.91
N ASP A 246 -26.88 -4.38 8.81
CA ASP A 246 -25.83 -4.15 7.82
C ASP A 246 -24.63 -3.42 8.43
N ASN A 247 -24.87 -2.42 9.29
CA ASN A 247 -23.81 -1.71 9.98
C ASN A 247 -23.02 -2.61 10.93
N GLU A 248 -23.69 -3.45 11.71
CA GLU A 248 -22.99 -4.40 12.60
C GLU A 248 -22.27 -5.50 11.80
N TRP A 249 -22.84 -5.95 10.69
CA TRP A 249 -22.20 -6.90 9.79
C TRP A 249 -20.92 -6.32 9.16
N LEU A 250 -20.99 -5.09 8.64
CA LEU A 250 -19.83 -4.38 8.10
C LEU A 250 -18.77 -4.16 9.18
N GLY A 251 -19.19 -3.79 10.40
CA GLY A 251 -18.29 -3.66 11.54
C GLY A 251 -17.59 -4.98 11.91
N LEU A 252 -18.30 -6.11 11.86
CA LEU A 252 -17.75 -7.46 12.07
C LEU A 252 -16.68 -7.80 11.03
N ILE A 253 -16.99 -7.58 9.75
CA ILE A 253 -16.07 -7.90 8.66
C ILE A 253 -14.86 -6.96 8.67
N SER A 254 -15.07 -5.65 8.82
CA SER A 254 -13.99 -4.65 8.87
C SER A 254 -13.06 -4.91 10.07
N TRP A 255 -13.62 -5.18 11.26
CA TRP A 255 -12.79 -5.48 12.43
C TRP A 255 -11.95 -6.74 12.22
N THR A 256 -12.53 -7.78 11.62
CA THR A 256 -11.81 -9.03 11.42
C THR A 256 -10.75 -8.92 10.32
N LYS A 257 -11.05 -8.20 9.23
CA LYS A 257 -10.13 -8.03 8.08
C LYS A 257 -9.07 -6.97 8.30
N PHE A 258 -9.36 -5.90 9.05
CA PHE A 258 -8.47 -4.73 9.17
C PHE A 258 -8.10 -4.40 10.62
N GLY A 259 -8.79 -4.95 11.61
CA GLY A 259 -8.56 -4.64 13.03
C GLY A 259 -9.23 -3.33 13.49
N VAL A 260 -10.02 -2.69 12.63
CA VAL A 260 -10.71 -1.42 12.89
C VAL A 260 -12.21 -1.67 12.81
N LYS A 261 -13.00 -1.13 13.75
CA LYS A 261 -14.46 -1.11 13.58
C LYS A 261 -14.81 0.16 12.82
N GLU A 262 -15.03 0.05 11.51
CA GLU A 262 -15.62 1.13 10.73
C GLU A 262 -17.07 1.33 11.22
N ILE A 263 -17.35 2.52 11.76
CA ILE A 263 -18.72 2.96 12.05
C ILE A 263 -19.16 3.80 10.85
N PRO A 264 -20.29 3.51 10.20
CA PRO A 264 -20.77 4.32 9.10
C PRO A 264 -21.06 5.76 9.58
N GLN A 265 -20.64 6.71 8.75
CA GLN A 265 -20.53 8.15 8.99
C GLN A 265 -21.73 8.79 9.71
N THR A 266 -21.46 9.57 10.76
CA THR A 266 -22.28 10.75 11.08
C THR A 266 -21.84 11.91 10.18
N ALA A 267 -22.75 12.85 9.91
CA ALA A 267 -22.65 13.94 8.92
C ALA A 267 -21.48 14.96 9.07
N SER A 268 -20.42 14.64 9.81
CA SER A 268 -19.31 15.53 10.12
C SER A 268 -17.95 15.07 9.58
N GLY A 269 -17.88 14.05 8.71
CA GLY A 269 -16.69 13.77 7.89
C GLY A 269 -15.41 13.30 8.60
N GLU A 270 -15.45 13.00 9.90
CA GLU A 270 -14.26 12.54 10.64
C GLU A 270 -14.33 11.05 10.98
N TYR A 271 -13.32 10.30 10.54
CA TYR A 271 -13.11 8.89 10.89
C TYR A 271 -12.45 8.78 12.27
N LYS A 272 -13.15 8.24 13.27
CA LYS A 272 -12.51 7.84 14.53
C LYS A 272 -11.80 6.50 14.35
N VAL A 273 -10.51 6.56 14.06
CA VAL A 273 -9.60 5.40 14.14
C VAL A 273 -9.35 5.09 15.62
N PHE A 274 -9.96 4.03 16.15
CA PHE A 274 -9.53 3.47 17.42
C PHE A 274 -8.32 2.57 17.15
N GLY A 275 -7.13 3.13 17.34
CA GLY A 275 -5.86 2.40 17.31
C GLY A 275 -5.84 1.29 18.37
N LEU A 276 -5.28 0.14 18.01
CA LEU A 276 -4.91 -0.90 18.96
C LEU A 276 -3.63 -0.45 19.68
N ALA A 277 -3.75 -0.19 20.99
CA ALA A 277 -2.63 -0.30 21.93
C ALA A 277 -2.32 -1.78 22.21
#